data_AF-A0A1D9G820-F1
#
_entry.id   AF-A0A1D9G820-F1
#
_cell.length_a   1.000
_cell.length_b   1.000
_cell.length_c   1.000
_cell.angle_alpha   90.00
_cell.angle_beta   90.00
_cell.angle_gamma   90.00
#
_symmetry.space_group_name_H-M   'P 1'
#
loop_
_entity.id
_entity.type
_entity.pdbx_description
1 polymer ?
#
loop_
_entity_poly.entity_id
_entity_poly.type
_entity_poly.pdbx_seq_one_letter_code
_entity_poly.pdbx_strand_id
1 'polypeptide(L)'
;MSHNAMKTKHIAMWACSRSRSTAITRAFEQIDDCIIYDEPLKGCCFVKTLTDSDDRINYAPDYLSRHPDTNYSSMIKKLTGDLPEGKSFSFQKHISDHLLPGFDRNWLSKVKNLFLIRDPKETILSYWKNITASGFDWEDWEYRVGWEEHYQLLK
;
A
#
# COMPACT_ATOMS: atom_id res chain seq x y z
N MET A 1 29.12 -27.12 -1.97
CA MET A 1 28.85 -25.96 -1.11
C MET A 1 27.38 -25.60 -1.29
N SER A 2 26.53 -25.90 -0.30
CA SER A 2 25.08 -25.66 -0.40
C SER A 2 24.80 -24.16 -0.42
N HIS A 3 24.19 -23.67 -1.50
CA HIS A 3 23.61 -22.34 -1.57
C HIS A 3 22.39 -22.32 -0.64
N ASN A 4 22.60 -22.10 0.66
CA ASN A 4 21.53 -21.86 1.59
C ASN A 4 21.10 -20.40 1.36
N ALA A 5 20.35 -20.16 0.27
CA ALA A 5 19.76 -18.87 -0.01
C ALA A 5 18.97 -18.49 1.24
N MET A 6 19.40 -17.43 1.95
CA MET A 6 18.66 -16.94 3.11
C MET A 6 17.22 -16.73 2.67
N LYS A 7 16.31 -17.58 3.15
CA LYS A 7 14.88 -17.39 2.94
C LYS A 7 14.54 -16.08 3.63
N THR A 8 14.40 -15.00 2.87
CA THR A 8 13.96 -13.72 3.45
C THR A 8 12.65 -13.95 4.21
N LYS A 9 12.62 -13.39 5.42
CA LYS A 9 11.54 -13.48 6.41
C LYS A 9 10.48 -12.39 6.21
N HIS A 10 10.60 -11.59 5.14
CA HIS A 10 9.70 -10.49 4.84
C HIS A 10 8.98 -10.73 3.53
N ILE A 11 7.65 -10.74 3.57
CA ILE A 11 6.78 -10.92 2.40
C ILE A 11 6.09 -9.59 2.12
N ALA A 12 6.29 -9.05 0.93
CA ALA A 12 5.63 -7.84 0.45
C ALA A 12 4.61 -8.22 -0.63
N MET A 13 3.33 -8.14 -0.29
CA MET A 13 2.25 -8.25 -1.26
C MET A 13 1.98 -6.88 -1.86
N TRP A 14 2.08 -6.78 -3.19
CA TRP A 14 1.75 -5.62 -3.99
C TRP A 14 0.39 -5.81 -4.63
N ALA A 15 -0.48 -4.84 -4.46
CA ALA A 15 -1.81 -4.91 -5.02
C ALA A 15 -2.33 -3.52 -5.40
N CYS A 16 -3.34 -3.45 -6.26
CA CYS A 16 -4.12 -2.23 -6.43
C CYS A 16 -5.22 -2.15 -5.37
N SER A 17 -5.81 -0.98 -5.18
CA SER A 17 -7.07 -0.84 -4.45
C SER A 17 -8.11 -1.80 -5.03
N ARG A 18 -8.98 -2.34 -4.17
CA ARG A 18 -10.07 -3.27 -4.58
C ARG A 18 -9.62 -4.62 -5.17
N SER A 19 -8.39 -5.04 -4.89
CA SER A 19 -7.81 -6.33 -5.33
C SER A 19 -8.10 -7.54 -4.43
N ARG A 20 -8.87 -7.36 -3.34
CA ARG A 20 -9.03 -8.34 -2.22
C ARG A 20 -7.80 -8.50 -1.33
N SER A 21 -6.81 -7.62 -1.45
CA SER A 21 -5.62 -7.59 -0.59
C SER A 21 -5.95 -7.63 0.91
N THR A 22 -6.99 -6.91 1.35
CA THR A 22 -7.42 -6.94 2.76
C THR A 22 -7.85 -8.33 3.22
N ALA A 23 -8.54 -9.11 2.39
CA ALA A 23 -8.95 -10.47 2.78
C ALA A 23 -7.74 -11.39 2.99
N ILE A 24 -6.71 -11.25 2.15
CA ILE A 24 -5.44 -11.97 2.33
C ILE A 24 -4.73 -11.52 3.60
N THR A 25 -4.67 -10.22 3.88
CA THR A 25 -4.11 -9.70 5.13
C THR A 25 -4.80 -10.29 6.35
N ARG A 26 -6.14 -10.37 6.36
CA ARG A 26 -6.90 -10.99 7.46
C ARG A 26 -6.57 -12.46 7.66
N ALA A 27 -6.22 -13.19 6.60
CA ALA A 27 -5.77 -14.58 6.71
C ALA A 27 -4.38 -14.70 7.36
N PHE A 28 -3.44 -13.82 7.00
CA PHE A 28 -2.11 -13.78 7.62
C PHE A 28 -2.15 -13.30 9.08
N GLU A 29 -3.09 -12.42 9.44
CA GLU A 29 -3.33 -12.00 10.83
C GLU A 29 -3.68 -13.16 11.76
N GLN A 30 -4.16 -14.29 11.24
CA GLN A 30 -4.47 -15.49 12.04
C GLN A 30 -3.24 -16.35 12.36
N ILE A 31 -2.05 -15.96 11.89
CA ILE A 31 -0.80 -16.70 12.13
C ILE A 31 -0.02 -15.98 13.24
N ASP A 32 0.07 -16.61 14.41
CA ASP A 32 0.69 -16.00 15.61
C ASP A 32 2.15 -15.59 15.38
N ASP A 33 2.90 -16.36 14.60
CA ASP A 33 4.30 -16.09 14.26
C ASP A 33 4.48 -14.95 13.24
N CYS A 34 3.39 -14.43 12.67
CA CYS A 34 3.41 -13.37 11.67
C CYS A 34 3.26 -11.98 12.31
N ILE A 35 4.04 -11.01 11.85
CA ILE A 35 3.75 -9.59 12.05
C ILE A 35 3.18 -8.98 10.77
N ILE A 36 2.16 -8.14 10.94
CA ILE A 36 1.42 -7.53 9.84
C ILE A 36 1.77 -6.06 9.73
N TYR A 37 2.08 -5.63 8.51
CA TYR A 37 2.20 -4.23 8.13
C TYR A 37 1.12 -3.91 7.11
N ASP A 38 0.04 -3.25 7.55
CA ASP A 38 -1.08 -2.90 6.68
C ASP A 38 -0.88 -1.50 6.07
N GLU A 39 -0.67 -1.43 4.75
CA GLU A 39 -0.43 -0.20 3.98
C GLU A 39 0.67 0.71 4.57
N PRO A 40 1.88 0.18 4.89
CA PRO A 40 2.89 0.91 5.66
C PRO A 40 3.43 2.17 4.97
N LEU A 41 3.30 2.27 3.64
CA LEU A 41 3.76 3.43 2.86
C LEU A 41 2.72 4.52 2.70
N LYS A 42 1.49 4.34 3.21
CA LYS A 42 0.38 5.28 2.99
C LYS A 42 0.64 6.67 3.57
N GLY A 43 1.12 6.76 4.82
CA GLY A 43 1.47 8.03 5.45
C GLY A 43 2.65 8.71 4.75
N CYS A 44 3.67 7.92 4.37
CA CYS A 44 4.83 8.39 3.61
C CYS A 44 4.43 8.99 2.25
N CYS A 45 3.59 8.27 1.49
CA CYS A 45 3.05 8.72 0.21
C CYS A 45 2.26 10.02 0.40
N PHE A 46 1.37 10.05 1.38
CA PHE A 46 0.50 11.18 1.64
C PHE A 46 1.31 12.46 1.89
N VAL A 47 2.24 12.45 2.85
CA VAL A 47 3.09 13.64 3.14
C VAL A 47 3.89 14.06 1.90
N LYS A 48 4.44 13.12 1.13
CA LYS A 48 5.19 13.42 -0.09
C LYS A 48 4.33 14.08 -1.17
N THR A 49 3.06 13.69 -1.30
CA THR A 49 2.12 14.33 -2.24
C THR A 49 1.56 15.66 -1.75
N LEU A 50 1.64 15.94 -0.44
CA LEU A 50 1.24 17.23 0.14
C LEU A 50 2.33 18.29 -0.05
N THR A 51 3.61 17.92 0.01
CA THR A 51 4.73 18.86 -0.20
C THR A 51 4.78 19.45 -1.61
N ASP A 52 4.01 18.89 -2.55
CA ASP A 52 3.89 19.39 -3.92
C ASP A 52 2.76 20.45 -4.07
N SER A 53 2.08 20.84 -2.98
CA SER A 53 0.99 21.84 -3.02
C SER A 53 0.82 22.55 -1.67
N ASP A 54 1.05 23.86 -1.65
CA ASP A 54 1.01 24.70 -0.43
C ASP A 54 -0.34 24.65 0.32
N ASP A 55 -1.45 24.44 -0.39
CA ASP A 55 -2.81 24.52 0.19
C ASP A 55 -3.24 23.31 1.04
N ARG A 56 -2.50 22.19 0.99
CA ARG A 56 -2.98 20.92 1.56
C ARG A 56 -2.49 20.62 2.99
N ILE A 57 -1.60 21.44 3.56
CA ILE A 57 -1.06 21.28 4.92
C ILE A 57 -2.14 21.46 6.01
N ASN A 58 -3.21 22.20 5.72
CA ASN A 58 -4.26 22.50 6.71
C ASN A 58 -5.30 21.38 6.92
N TYR A 59 -5.33 20.32 6.10
CA TYR A 59 -6.47 19.37 6.05
C TYR A 59 -6.24 18.00 6.69
N ALA A 60 -5.08 17.71 7.27
CA ALA A 60 -4.71 16.33 7.55
C ALA A 60 -4.44 15.84 8.99
N PRO A 61 -4.79 16.54 10.10
CA PRO A 61 -4.53 15.99 11.44
C PRO A 61 -5.13 14.60 11.64
N ASP A 62 -6.40 14.41 11.24
CA ASP A 62 -7.13 13.15 11.38
C ASP A 62 -6.65 12.04 10.44
N TYR A 63 -6.04 12.40 9.32
CA TYR A 63 -5.46 11.43 8.40
C TYR A 63 -4.11 10.95 8.92
N LEU A 64 -3.26 11.88 9.35
CA LEU A 64 -1.93 11.58 9.90
C LEU A 64 -2.01 10.89 11.26
N SER A 65 -3.06 11.13 12.07
CA SER A 65 -3.28 10.37 13.31
C SER A 65 -3.53 8.89 13.04
N ARG A 66 -4.22 8.55 11.95
CA ARG A 66 -4.48 7.17 11.51
C ARG A 66 -3.31 6.55 10.75
N HIS A 67 -2.45 7.37 10.16
CA HIS A 67 -1.29 6.95 9.38
C HIS A 67 -0.02 7.72 9.81
N PRO A 68 0.44 7.53 11.06
CA PRO A 68 1.51 8.35 11.66
C PRO A 68 2.89 8.07 11.05
N ASP A 69 3.05 6.92 10.38
CA ASP A 69 4.29 6.52 9.72
C ASP A 69 4.53 7.32 8.43
N THR A 70 5.23 8.45 8.56
CA THR A 70 5.44 9.44 7.49
C THR A 70 6.88 9.52 6.96
N ASN A 71 7.86 8.97 7.70
CA ASN A 71 9.25 8.97 7.27
C ASN A 71 9.57 7.71 6.45
N TYR A 72 9.76 7.88 5.14
CA TYR A 72 10.02 6.77 4.21
C TYR A 72 11.25 5.94 4.59
N SER A 73 12.38 6.58 4.88
CA SER A 73 13.64 5.89 5.20
C SER A 73 13.52 5.04 6.48
N SER A 74 12.88 5.61 7.51
CA SER A 74 12.58 4.88 8.75
C SER A 74 11.65 3.70 8.49
N MET A 75 10.61 3.89 7.67
CA MET A 75 9.68 2.82 7.34
C MET A 75 10.38 1.68 6.59
N ILE A 76 11.23 1.97 5.59
CA ILE A 76 11.97 0.92 4.87
C ILE A 76 12.91 0.13 5.81
N LYS A 77 13.56 0.81 6.77
CA LYS A 77 14.36 0.12 7.81
C LYS A 77 13.49 -0.82 8.65
N LYS A 78 12.29 -0.39 9.04
CA LYS A 78 11.32 -1.23 9.77
C LYS A 78 10.87 -2.45 8.95
N LEU A 79 10.58 -2.26 7.65
CA LEU A 79 10.05 -3.31 6.78
C LEU A 79 11.09 -4.35 6.35
N THR A 80 12.38 -4.03 6.45
CA THR A 80 13.49 -4.92 6.03
C THR A 80 14.44 -5.28 7.17
N GLY A 81 14.19 -4.77 8.37
CA GLY A 81 15.01 -4.98 9.55
C GLY A 81 14.61 -6.23 10.33
N ASP A 82 15.07 -6.30 11.58
CA ASP A 82 14.74 -7.43 12.43
C ASP A 82 13.27 -7.47 12.83
N LEU A 83 12.80 -8.69 13.05
CA LEU A 83 11.45 -8.94 13.52
C LEU A 83 11.43 -8.80 15.05
N PRO A 84 10.29 -8.37 15.62
CA PRO A 84 10.11 -8.44 17.07
C PRO A 84 10.29 -9.86 17.61
N GLU A 85 10.60 -9.95 18.90
CA GLU A 85 10.70 -11.24 19.59
C GLU A 85 9.41 -12.07 19.43
N GLY A 86 9.57 -13.38 19.22
CA GLY A 86 8.44 -14.29 18.99
C GLY A 86 7.83 -14.23 17.59
N LYS A 87 8.35 -13.40 16.67
CA LYS A 87 7.88 -13.36 15.27
C LYS A 87 8.88 -14.02 14.33
N SER A 88 8.37 -14.94 13.50
CA SER A 88 9.17 -15.73 12.56
C SER A 88 9.23 -15.10 11.17
N PHE A 89 8.20 -14.36 10.77
CA PHE A 89 8.16 -13.64 9.49
C PHE A 89 7.23 -12.41 9.53
N SER A 90 7.34 -11.53 8.52
CA SER A 90 6.42 -10.42 8.31
C SER A 90 5.66 -10.52 6.99
N PHE A 91 4.41 -10.06 7.01
CA PHE A 91 3.58 -9.87 5.82
C PHE A 91 3.18 -8.40 5.70
N GLN A 92 3.43 -7.82 4.53
CA GLN A 92 3.25 -6.40 4.24
C GLN A 92 2.25 -6.26 3.11
N LYS A 93 1.16 -5.52 3.36
CA LYS A 93 0.17 -5.17 2.33
C LYS A 93 0.54 -3.81 1.72
N HIS A 94 1.11 -3.81 0.52
CA HIS A 94 1.41 -2.60 -0.21
C HIS A 94 0.35 -2.33 -1.28
N ILE A 95 -0.18 -1.10 -1.29
CA ILE A 95 -0.91 -0.58 -2.44
C ILE A 95 0.11 0.09 -3.37
N SER A 96 0.19 -0.36 -4.62
CA SER A 96 1.26 0.03 -5.55
C SER A 96 1.41 1.54 -5.72
N ASP A 97 0.29 2.27 -5.69
CA ASP A 97 0.26 3.74 -5.85
C ASP A 97 0.94 4.47 -4.69
N HIS A 98 1.15 3.83 -3.53
CA HIS A 98 1.87 4.43 -2.40
C HIS A 98 3.39 4.49 -2.63
N LEU A 99 3.95 3.75 -3.61
CA LEU A 99 5.38 3.77 -3.93
C LEU A 99 5.68 4.76 -5.07
N LEU A 100 5.70 6.05 -4.71
CA LEU A 100 5.84 7.17 -5.65
C LEU A 100 7.15 7.15 -6.47
N PRO A 101 7.20 7.80 -7.66
CA PRO A 101 8.38 7.84 -8.52
C PRO A 101 9.70 8.27 -7.86
N GLY A 102 9.70 9.08 -6.81
CA GLY A 102 10.91 9.52 -6.08
C GLY A 102 11.35 8.63 -4.90
N PHE A 103 10.65 7.54 -4.61
CA PHE A 103 11.02 6.64 -3.51
C PHE A 103 12.04 5.59 -3.97
N ASP A 104 13.09 5.38 -3.15
CA ASP A 104 14.11 4.35 -3.40
C ASP A 104 13.48 2.95 -3.43
N ARG A 105 13.88 2.12 -4.40
CA ARG A 105 13.33 0.77 -4.62
C ARG A 105 14.33 -0.34 -4.34
N ASN A 106 15.55 -0.02 -3.92
CA ASN A 106 16.60 -1.02 -3.71
C ASN A 106 16.22 -2.05 -2.63
N TRP A 107 15.42 -1.64 -1.65
CA TRP A 107 14.91 -2.53 -0.60
C TRP A 107 14.00 -3.66 -1.09
N LEU A 108 13.41 -3.55 -2.28
CA LEU A 108 12.57 -4.60 -2.87
C LEU A 108 13.34 -5.91 -3.06
N SER A 109 14.66 -5.83 -3.23
CA SER A 109 15.56 -7.00 -3.31
C SER A 109 15.70 -7.76 -1.98
N LYS A 110 15.32 -7.14 -0.85
CA LYS A 110 15.46 -7.72 0.50
C LYS A 110 14.22 -8.47 0.97
N VAL A 111 13.13 -8.41 0.21
CA VAL A 111 11.83 -9.01 0.55
C VAL A 111 11.39 -10.00 -0.53
N LYS A 112 10.47 -10.91 -0.18
CA LYS A 112 9.74 -11.73 -1.15
C LYS A 112 8.56 -10.93 -1.67
N ASN A 113 8.62 -10.56 -2.94
CA ASN A 113 7.54 -9.83 -3.59
C ASN A 113 6.48 -10.80 -4.11
N LEU A 114 5.22 -10.54 -3.75
CA LEU A 114 4.03 -11.23 -4.25
C LEU A 114 3.13 -10.19 -4.91
N PHE A 115 2.67 -10.44 -6.14
CA PHE A 115 1.80 -9.51 -6.85
C PHE A 115 0.39 -10.07 -6.91
N LEU A 116 -0.56 -9.39 -6.26
CA LEU A 116 -1.98 -9.73 -6.32
C LEU A 116 -2.63 -8.94 -7.45
N ILE A 117 -2.81 -9.63 -8.58
CA ILE A 117 -3.42 -9.08 -9.79
C ILE A 117 -4.88 -9.52 -9.84
N ARG A 118 -5.76 -8.55 -10.12
CA ARG A 118 -7.19 -8.77 -10.36
C ARG A 118 -7.53 -8.22 -11.74
N ASP A 119 -8.57 -8.77 -12.36
CA ASP A 119 -9.13 -8.21 -13.59
C ASP A 119 -9.37 -6.68 -13.44
N PRO A 120 -8.78 -5.85 -14.32
CA PRO A 120 -8.95 -4.41 -14.28
C PRO A 120 -10.42 -3.96 -14.34
N LYS A 121 -11.27 -4.63 -15.14
CA LYS A 121 -12.70 -4.30 -15.26
C LYS A 121 -13.38 -4.43 -13.91
N GLU A 122 -13.19 -5.56 -13.23
CA GLU A 122 -13.82 -5.76 -11.93
C GLU A 122 -13.29 -4.81 -10.84
N THR A 123 -12.01 -4.46 -10.93
CA THR A 123 -11.34 -3.54 -10.00
C THR A 123 -11.95 -2.15 -10.12
N ILE A 124 -12.06 -1.65 -11.35
CA ILE A 124 -12.65 -0.34 -11.68
C ILE A 124 -14.12 -0.27 -11.26
N LEU A 125 -14.93 -1.27 -11.63
CA LEU A 125 -16.34 -1.34 -11.23
C LEU A 125 -16.51 -1.36 -9.70
N SER A 126 -15.66 -2.10 -8.98
CA SER A 126 -15.73 -2.14 -7.52
C SER A 126 -15.25 -0.85 -6.87
N TYR A 127 -14.29 -0.16 -7.47
CA TYR A 127 -13.77 1.11 -6.99
C TYR A 127 -14.84 2.20 -7.13
N TRP A 128 -15.45 2.28 -8.33
CA TRP A 128 -16.56 3.16 -8.63
C TRP A 128 -17.68 3.06 -7.59
N LYS A 129 -18.21 1.85 -7.38
CA LYS A 129 -19.27 1.59 -6.38
C LYS A 129 -18.90 2.04 -4.98
N ASN A 130 -17.64 1.91 -4.59
CA ASN A 130 -17.20 2.30 -3.25
C ASN A 130 -17.13 3.82 -3.12
N ILE A 131 -16.59 4.54 -4.10
CA ILE A 131 -16.55 6.02 -4.07
C ILE A 131 -17.96 6.59 -4.05
N THR A 132 -18.84 6.14 -4.96
CA THR A 132 -20.22 6.65 -5.02
C THR A 132 -20.98 6.40 -3.71
N ALA A 133 -20.72 5.29 -3.03
CA ALA A 133 -21.32 5.01 -1.72
C ALA A 133 -20.72 5.85 -0.57
N SER A 134 -19.54 6.42 -0.76
CA SER A 134 -18.84 7.23 0.25
C SER A 134 -19.34 8.68 0.30
N GLY A 135 -20.20 9.09 -0.65
CA GLY A 135 -20.67 10.48 -0.78
C GLY A 135 -19.58 11.47 -1.19
N PHE A 136 -18.45 10.98 -1.71
CA PHE A 136 -17.36 11.82 -2.20
C PHE A 136 -17.70 12.26 -3.63
N ASP A 137 -17.89 13.56 -3.84
CA ASP A 137 -18.19 14.15 -5.15
C ASP A 137 -16.88 14.46 -5.90
N TRP A 138 -16.90 14.24 -7.22
CA TRP A 138 -15.71 13.98 -8.04
C TRP A 138 -14.90 15.20 -8.47
N GLU A 139 -15.38 16.42 -8.25
CA GLU A 139 -14.82 17.63 -8.87
C GLU A 139 -13.33 17.88 -8.54
N ASP A 140 -12.78 17.31 -7.46
CA ASP A 140 -11.39 17.55 -7.05
C ASP A 140 -10.35 16.50 -7.51
N TRP A 141 -10.75 15.30 -7.99
CA TRP A 141 -9.82 14.19 -8.27
C TRP A 141 -9.78 13.68 -9.71
N GLU A 142 -10.72 14.11 -10.56
CA GLU A 142 -10.85 13.67 -11.96
C GLU A 142 -9.56 13.84 -12.79
N TYR A 143 -8.78 14.88 -12.49
CA TYR A 143 -7.61 15.24 -13.30
C TYR A 143 -6.38 14.34 -13.18
N ARG A 144 -6.30 13.40 -12.22
CA ARG A 144 -5.02 12.70 -11.94
C ARG A 144 -4.90 11.25 -12.41
N VAL A 145 -6.00 10.59 -12.75
CA VAL A 145 -5.98 9.11 -12.88
C VAL A 145 -6.90 8.53 -13.95
N GLY A 146 -7.72 9.36 -14.60
CA GLY A 146 -8.56 8.93 -15.73
C GLY A 146 -9.46 7.73 -15.46
N TRP A 147 -9.90 7.55 -14.20
CA TRP A 147 -10.71 6.41 -13.81
C TRP A 147 -12.10 6.44 -14.43
N GLU A 148 -12.66 7.63 -14.67
CA GLU A 148 -13.94 7.78 -15.35
C GLU A 148 -13.84 7.35 -16.81
N GLU A 149 -12.79 7.79 -17.52
CA GLU A 149 -12.56 7.36 -18.90
C GLU A 149 -12.35 5.84 -18.99
N HIS A 150 -11.58 5.26 -18.06
CA HIS A 150 -11.42 3.81 -17.97
C HIS A 150 -12.72 3.07 -17.60
N TYR A 151 -13.57 3.64 -16.74
CA TYR A 151 -14.87 3.07 -16.41
C TYR A 151 -15.81 3.07 -17.61
N GLN A 152 -15.91 4.20 -18.34
CA GLN A 152 -16.74 4.33 -19.54
C GLN A 152 -16.27 3.42 -20.68
N LEU A 153 -14.96 3.15 -20.81
CA LEU A 153 -14.41 2.22 -21.80
C LEU A 153 -14.70 0.74 -21.52
N LEU A 154 -14.99 0.39 -20.26
CA LEU A 154 -15.14 -1.01 -19.82
C LEU A 154 -16.58 -1.38 -19.48
N LYS A 155 -17.51 -0.43 -19.58
CA LYS A 155 -18.95 -0.62 -19.43
C LYS A 155 -19.56 -1.40 -20.58
#